data_AF-A0A946X835-F1
#
_entry.id   AF-A0A946X835-F1
#
_cell.length_a   1.000
_cell.length_b   1.000
_cell.length_c   1.000
_cell.angle_alpha   90.00
_cell.angle_beta   90.00
_cell.angle_gamma   90.00
#
_symmetry.space_group_name_H-M   'P 1'
#
loop_
_entity.id
_entity.type
_entity.pdbx_description
1 polymer ?
#
loop_
_entity_poly.entity_id
_entity_poly.type
_entity_poly.pdbx_seq_one_letter_code
_entity_poly.pdbx_strand_id
1 'polypeptide(L)'
;MQVGMGLRQEGAGFESAVAQMMNNHWQPEGYAAPNAVVYPWQWLWDSCFHVLIWLSLKNVERAQAELAQLFGPQLPSGFVPHINYVRQPGFHRELWGSDLGSSLTQPPMYGHAVAALCRAEQAPPARVIEAAEAGLWFLLNDRRRDAAGLVLLAHPWESGADNSPRWDDFCPGGFAENQWVDEKNRLVSTVERGPDGAALANPEFVVGSVGFNALVAFNAREMATVTGDESMAEAANQLVAALDLRWVEPLATWVDTGAAVEGSGRCRTADALLPLLVTEDASVAAQALAQLVNPMALGSEFGLCGVHRGEPVFDPAAYWRGPVWPQLAYLLTLAASRFDALVAQRLQVATRRGVECSGLAEYWHPDSGQGLGAIPQSWAGLALVEVV
;
A
#
# COMPACT_ATOMS: atom_id res chain seq x y z
N MET A 1 17.49 43.37 -9.96
CA MET A 1 16.89 42.76 -11.17
C MET A 1 17.93 41.83 -11.73
N GLN A 2 17.80 40.50 -11.83
CA GLN A 2 16.64 39.60 -11.87
C GLN A 2 17.21 38.24 -11.41
N VAL A 3 16.72 37.68 -10.29
CA VAL A 3 16.90 36.27 -9.94
C VAL A 3 15.52 35.80 -9.51
N GLY A 4 14.84 35.07 -10.39
CA GLY A 4 13.50 34.58 -10.11
C GLY A 4 12.70 34.39 -11.39
N MET A 5 12.90 33.26 -12.08
CA MET A 5 11.92 32.70 -13.02
C MET A 5 12.22 31.26 -13.50
N GLY A 6 13.08 30.49 -12.81
CA GLY A 6 13.45 29.12 -13.25
C GLY A 6 12.62 27.97 -12.68
N LEU A 7 12.01 28.11 -11.49
CA LEU A 7 11.44 26.95 -10.77
C LEU A 7 9.94 26.67 -11.03
N ARG A 8 9.22 27.54 -11.76
CA ARG A 8 7.77 27.37 -11.99
C ARG A 8 7.40 26.62 -13.27
N GLN A 9 8.33 26.44 -14.23
CA GLN A 9 8.00 25.80 -15.51
C GLN A 9 8.09 24.27 -15.48
N GLU A 10 9.03 23.69 -14.73
CA GLU A 10 9.14 22.23 -14.59
C GLU A 10 7.95 21.62 -13.83
N GLY A 11 7.49 22.28 -12.76
CA GLY A 11 6.35 21.83 -11.95
C GLY A 11 5.02 21.75 -12.72
N ALA A 12 4.74 22.74 -13.57
CA ALA A 12 3.51 22.78 -14.38
C ALA A 12 3.48 21.68 -15.46
N GLY A 13 4.64 21.29 -15.99
CA GLY A 13 4.74 20.22 -17.00
C GLY A 13 4.37 18.86 -16.43
N PHE A 14 4.89 18.53 -15.25
CA PHE A 14 4.61 17.25 -14.61
C PHE A 14 3.18 17.14 -14.06
N GLU A 15 2.66 18.19 -13.41
CA GLU A 15 1.27 18.19 -12.94
C GLU A 15 0.29 17.96 -14.10
N SER A 16 0.53 18.61 -15.24
CA SER A 16 -0.22 18.40 -16.47
C SER A 16 -0.11 16.94 -16.99
N ALA A 17 1.10 16.36 -16.96
CA ALA A 17 1.30 14.98 -17.38
C ALA A 17 0.55 13.96 -16.50
N VAL A 18 0.60 14.15 -15.18
CA VAL A 18 -0.16 13.30 -14.24
C VAL A 18 -1.67 13.52 -14.40
N ALA A 19 -2.13 14.76 -14.56
CA ALA A 19 -3.54 15.05 -14.82
C ALA A 19 -4.02 14.36 -16.10
N GLN A 20 -3.22 14.42 -17.18
CA GLN A 20 -3.52 13.74 -18.44
C GLN A 20 -3.58 12.22 -18.27
N MET A 21 -2.60 11.62 -17.58
CA MET A 21 -2.60 10.18 -17.27
C MET A 21 -3.87 9.79 -16.50
N MET A 22 -4.16 10.47 -15.39
CA MET A 22 -5.33 10.17 -14.57
C MET A 22 -6.64 10.37 -15.35
N ASN A 23 -6.73 11.38 -16.22
CA ASN A 23 -7.87 11.59 -17.11
C ASN A 23 -8.05 10.45 -18.12
N ASN A 24 -6.95 9.94 -18.68
CA ASN A 24 -6.99 8.81 -19.62
C ASN A 24 -7.34 7.49 -18.94
N HIS A 25 -7.02 7.35 -17.64
CA HIS A 25 -7.31 6.16 -16.86
C HIS A 25 -8.72 6.16 -16.27
N TRP A 26 -9.38 7.33 -16.21
CA TRP A 26 -10.74 7.47 -15.73
C TRP A 26 -11.73 6.64 -16.55
N GLN A 27 -12.49 5.81 -15.86
CA GLN A 27 -13.52 4.94 -16.42
C GLN A 27 -14.91 5.56 -16.16
N PRO A 28 -15.86 5.48 -17.11
CA PRO A 28 -17.22 6.00 -16.95
C PRO A 28 -17.96 5.46 -15.71
N GLU A 29 -17.59 4.28 -15.24
CA GLU A 29 -18.13 3.62 -14.05
C GLU A 29 -17.74 4.31 -12.72
N GLY A 30 -16.91 5.35 -12.76
CA GLY A 30 -16.63 6.21 -11.60
C GLY A 30 -15.33 5.88 -10.86
N TYR A 31 -14.33 5.36 -11.55
CA TYR A 31 -13.02 5.03 -10.97
C TYR A 31 -11.89 5.23 -11.98
N ALA A 32 -10.64 5.31 -11.52
CA ALA A 32 -9.45 5.28 -12.36
C ALA A 32 -8.85 3.87 -12.37
N ALA A 33 -8.69 3.28 -13.56
CA ALA A 33 -7.99 2.01 -13.71
C ALA A 33 -6.49 2.21 -13.42
N PRO A 34 -5.82 1.31 -12.66
CA PRO A 34 -4.39 1.46 -12.40
C PRO A 34 -3.57 1.62 -13.69
N ASN A 35 -3.89 0.78 -14.68
CA ASN A 35 -3.52 0.90 -16.09
C ASN A 35 -4.64 0.33 -16.96
N ALA A 36 -5.07 1.05 -18.00
CA ALA A 36 -6.25 0.68 -18.80
C ALA A 36 -6.16 -0.68 -19.53
N VAL A 37 -4.97 -1.28 -19.67
CA VAL A 37 -4.76 -2.55 -20.37
C VAL A 37 -4.40 -3.66 -19.38
N VAL A 38 -3.37 -3.44 -18.56
CA VAL A 38 -2.82 -4.46 -17.65
C VAL A 38 -3.73 -4.64 -16.43
N TYR A 39 -4.29 -3.55 -15.92
CA TYR A 39 -5.10 -3.53 -14.70
C TYR A 39 -6.40 -2.74 -14.95
N PRO A 40 -7.37 -3.32 -15.69
CA PRO A 40 -8.54 -2.58 -16.18
C PRO A 40 -9.70 -2.44 -15.17
N TRP A 41 -9.62 -3.09 -14.02
CA TRP A 41 -10.57 -3.02 -12.90
C TRP A 41 -10.23 -1.91 -11.89
N GLN A 42 -11.07 -1.76 -10.87
CA GLN A 42 -10.78 -0.89 -9.73
C GLN A 42 -10.11 -1.73 -8.63
N TRP A 43 -8.89 -1.36 -8.23
CA TRP A 43 -8.16 -2.01 -7.13
C TRP A 43 -8.24 -1.16 -5.86
N LEU A 44 -8.37 -1.82 -4.71
CA LEU A 44 -8.71 -1.16 -3.45
C LEU A 44 -7.71 -0.08 -3.06
N TRP A 45 -6.45 -0.46 -2.83
CA TRP A 45 -5.49 0.51 -2.33
C TRP A 45 -5.06 1.52 -3.40
N ASP A 46 -5.07 1.14 -4.69
CA ASP A 46 -4.81 2.01 -5.84
C ASP A 46 -5.82 3.14 -5.87
N SER A 47 -7.11 2.82 -5.79
CA SER A 47 -8.18 3.81 -5.74
C SER A 47 -8.07 4.72 -4.53
N CYS A 48 -7.67 4.22 -3.36
CA CYS A 48 -7.40 5.08 -2.20
C CYS A 48 -6.27 6.09 -2.49
N PHE A 49 -5.21 5.68 -3.19
CA PHE A 49 -4.16 6.59 -3.64
C PHE A 49 -4.63 7.54 -4.75
N HIS A 50 -5.50 7.10 -5.65
CA HIS A 50 -6.11 7.95 -6.68
C HIS A 50 -6.92 9.08 -6.07
N VAL A 51 -7.63 8.84 -4.96
CA VAL A 51 -8.34 9.89 -4.20
C VAL A 51 -7.37 11.00 -3.82
N LEU A 52 -6.19 10.66 -3.27
CA LEU A 52 -5.17 11.64 -2.89
C LEU A 52 -4.62 12.41 -4.10
N ILE A 53 -4.37 11.70 -5.21
CA ILE A 53 -3.89 12.30 -6.46
C ILE A 53 -4.93 13.27 -7.03
N TRP A 54 -6.21 12.87 -7.06
CA TRP A 54 -7.31 13.73 -7.50
C TRP A 54 -7.45 14.97 -6.61
N LEU A 55 -7.24 14.83 -5.29
CA LEU A 55 -7.21 15.96 -4.35
C LEU A 55 -6.06 16.93 -4.67
N SER A 56 -4.86 16.42 -4.94
CA SER A 56 -3.72 17.23 -5.37
C SER A 56 -4.02 17.98 -6.67
N LEU A 57 -4.67 17.31 -7.63
CA LEU A 57 -5.14 17.88 -8.89
C LEU A 57 -6.40 18.76 -8.78
N LYS A 58 -6.90 19.00 -7.56
CA LYS A 58 -8.10 19.80 -7.28
C LYS A 58 -9.37 19.30 -7.98
N ASN A 59 -9.44 17.99 -8.26
CA ASN A 59 -10.62 17.34 -8.83
C ASN A 59 -11.37 16.55 -7.75
N VAL A 60 -12.07 17.29 -6.88
CA VAL A 60 -12.80 16.72 -5.72
C VAL A 60 -13.92 15.79 -6.16
N GLU A 61 -14.61 16.11 -7.26
CA GLU A 61 -15.70 15.29 -7.80
C GLU A 61 -15.23 13.87 -8.10
N ARG A 62 -14.10 13.72 -8.81
CA ARG A 62 -13.54 12.40 -9.08
C ARG A 62 -12.99 11.73 -7.84
N ALA A 63 -12.37 12.47 -6.94
CA ALA A 63 -11.90 11.91 -5.67
C ALA A 63 -13.05 11.27 -4.86
N GLN A 64 -14.18 11.97 -4.74
CA GLN A 64 -15.34 11.44 -4.03
C GLN A 64 -16.03 10.30 -4.78
N ALA A 65 -16.12 10.38 -6.11
CA ALA A 65 -16.69 9.31 -6.94
C ALA A 65 -15.86 8.02 -6.85
N GLU A 66 -14.54 8.12 -6.98
CA GLU A 66 -13.58 7.02 -6.84
C GLU A 66 -13.78 6.26 -5.51
N LEU A 67 -13.79 7.02 -4.41
CA LEU A 67 -13.94 6.46 -3.07
C LEU A 67 -15.34 5.86 -2.83
N ALA A 68 -16.39 6.51 -3.33
CA ALA A 68 -17.75 5.99 -3.18
C ALA A 68 -17.94 4.68 -3.97
N GLN A 69 -17.36 4.60 -5.17
CA GLN A 69 -17.45 3.42 -6.04
C GLN A 69 -16.70 2.22 -5.45
N LEU A 70 -15.59 2.48 -4.75
CA LEU A 70 -14.76 1.46 -4.10
C LEU A 70 -15.55 0.54 -3.16
N PHE A 71 -16.55 1.07 -2.45
CA PHE A 71 -17.37 0.30 -1.50
C PHE A 71 -18.55 -0.44 -2.14
N GLY A 72 -18.74 -0.33 -3.46
CA GLY A 72 -19.81 -1.03 -4.19
C GLY A 72 -19.91 -2.55 -3.92
N PRO A 73 -18.78 -3.30 -3.88
CA PRO A 73 -18.79 -4.74 -3.62
C PRO A 73 -18.56 -5.08 -2.14
N GLN A 74 -18.63 -4.12 -1.23
CA GLN A 74 -18.45 -4.37 0.21
C GLN A 74 -19.48 -5.38 0.71
N LEU A 75 -19.03 -6.36 1.49
CA LEU A 75 -19.89 -7.39 2.04
C LEU A 75 -20.58 -6.94 3.33
N PRO A 76 -21.69 -7.58 3.76
CA PRO A 76 -22.41 -7.23 4.99
C PRO A 76 -21.56 -7.28 6.27
N SER A 77 -20.51 -8.11 6.31
CA SER A 77 -19.53 -8.13 7.41
C SER A 77 -18.64 -6.88 7.50
N GLY A 78 -18.68 -6.01 6.49
CA GLY A 78 -17.77 -4.87 6.34
C GLY A 78 -16.57 -5.17 5.45
N PHE A 79 -16.30 -6.44 5.11
CA PHE A 79 -15.18 -6.81 4.22
C PHE A 79 -15.20 -6.04 2.89
N VAL A 80 -14.07 -5.41 2.56
CA VAL A 80 -13.88 -4.69 1.30
C VAL A 80 -12.96 -5.50 0.38
N PRO A 81 -13.45 -6.00 -0.77
CA PRO A 81 -12.63 -6.70 -1.75
C PRO A 81 -11.49 -5.88 -2.33
N HIS A 82 -10.35 -6.50 -2.64
CA HIS A 82 -9.24 -5.82 -3.32
C HIS A 82 -9.52 -5.46 -4.78
N ILE A 83 -10.49 -6.10 -5.42
CA ILE A 83 -10.94 -5.76 -6.78
C ILE A 83 -12.46 -5.59 -6.77
N ASN A 84 -12.92 -4.49 -7.36
CA ASN A 84 -14.33 -4.25 -7.65
C ASN A 84 -14.63 -4.57 -9.12
N TYR A 85 -15.54 -5.52 -9.36
CA TYR A 85 -16.01 -5.90 -10.70
C TYR A 85 -17.19 -5.02 -11.11
N VAL A 86 -16.86 -3.81 -11.56
CA VAL A 86 -17.82 -2.84 -12.12
C VAL A 86 -18.36 -3.24 -13.51
N ARG A 87 -17.79 -4.29 -14.12
CA ARG A 87 -18.22 -4.92 -15.38
C ARG A 87 -18.16 -6.44 -15.24
N GLN A 88 -18.73 -7.19 -16.20
CA GLN A 88 -18.73 -8.66 -16.15
C GLN A 88 -17.30 -9.25 -16.04
N PRO A 89 -16.99 -10.01 -14.97
CA PRO A 89 -15.61 -10.38 -14.64
C PRO A 89 -14.99 -11.50 -15.49
N GLY A 90 -15.77 -12.20 -16.32
CA GLY A 90 -15.25 -13.30 -17.15
C GLY A 90 -14.54 -14.37 -16.32
N PHE A 91 -13.31 -14.73 -16.69
CA PHE A 91 -12.50 -15.73 -15.98
C PHE A 91 -12.24 -15.40 -14.50
N HIS A 92 -12.24 -14.12 -14.12
CA HIS A 92 -12.07 -13.72 -12.71
C HIS A 92 -13.21 -14.25 -11.83
N ARG A 93 -14.41 -14.45 -12.39
CA ARG A 93 -15.52 -15.11 -11.67
C ARG A 93 -15.15 -16.51 -11.22
N GLU A 94 -14.48 -17.28 -12.07
CA GLU A 94 -14.11 -18.66 -11.78
C GLU A 94 -13.07 -18.73 -10.66
N LEU A 95 -12.14 -17.77 -10.62
CA LEU A 95 -11.12 -17.68 -9.58
C LEU A 95 -11.70 -17.25 -8.22
N TRP A 96 -12.66 -16.31 -8.20
CA TRP A 96 -13.11 -15.67 -6.97
C TRP A 96 -14.50 -16.07 -6.49
N GLY A 97 -15.28 -16.73 -7.34
CA GLY A 97 -16.64 -17.20 -7.01
C GLY A 97 -17.68 -16.08 -6.87
N SER A 98 -17.37 -14.84 -7.27
CA SER A 98 -18.26 -13.68 -7.14
C SER A 98 -18.28 -12.84 -8.41
N ASP A 99 -19.46 -12.28 -8.70
CA ASP A 99 -19.68 -11.34 -9.81
C ASP A 99 -19.48 -9.88 -9.40
N LEU A 100 -19.35 -9.60 -8.10
CA LEU A 100 -19.30 -8.22 -7.56
C LEU A 100 -17.87 -7.75 -7.31
N GLY A 101 -17.00 -8.63 -6.84
CA GLY A 101 -15.62 -8.31 -6.53
C GLY A 101 -14.81 -9.56 -6.24
N SER A 102 -13.52 -9.40 -6.02
CA SER A 102 -12.67 -10.49 -5.58
C SER A 102 -13.01 -10.89 -4.13
N SER A 103 -12.32 -11.90 -3.63
CA SER A 103 -12.65 -12.54 -2.35
C SER A 103 -11.52 -12.44 -1.32
N LEU A 104 -10.53 -11.58 -1.60
CA LEU A 104 -9.44 -11.19 -0.71
C LEU A 104 -9.46 -9.68 -0.53
N THR A 105 -8.88 -9.16 0.55
CA THR A 105 -8.76 -7.71 0.79
C THR A 105 -7.41 -7.15 0.30
N GLN A 106 -7.14 -5.88 0.57
CA GLN A 106 -5.85 -5.19 0.36
C GLN A 106 -5.63 -4.19 1.50
N PRO A 107 -4.47 -3.52 1.60
CA PRO A 107 -4.24 -2.58 2.69
C PRO A 107 -5.31 -1.48 2.73
N PRO A 108 -5.92 -1.19 3.90
CA PRO A 108 -7.17 -0.43 4.01
C PRO A 108 -6.96 1.08 3.93
N MET A 109 -6.28 1.55 2.87
CA MET A 109 -5.90 2.95 2.66
C MET A 109 -7.07 3.92 2.56
N TYR A 110 -8.31 3.43 2.56
CA TYR A 110 -9.52 4.23 2.57
C TYR A 110 -9.69 5.03 3.87
N GLY A 111 -9.10 4.59 5.00
CA GLY A 111 -9.11 5.38 6.24
C GLY A 111 -8.39 6.72 6.08
N HIS A 112 -7.18 6.66 5.54
CA HIS A 112 -6.36 7.83 5.20
C HIS A 112 -6.97 8.66 4.07
N ALA A 113 -7.59 8.03 3.07
CA ALA A 113 -8.27 8.75 2.00
C ALA A 113 -9.45 9.59 2.52
N VAL A 114 -10.27 9.02 3.42
CA VAL A 114 -11.35 9.75 4.11
C VAL A 114 -10.77 10.89 4.95
N ALA A 115 -9.75 10.63 5.76
CA ALA A 115 -9.12 11.66 6.59
C ALA A 115 -8.51 12.80 5.76
N ALA A 116 -7.89 12.50 4.62
CA ALA A 116 -7.37 13.50 3.68
C ALA A 116 -8.49 14.37 3.07
N LEU A 117 -9.61 13.77 2.66
CA LEU A 117 -10.79 14.50 2.19
C LEU A 117 -11.36 15.42 3.28
N CYS A 118 -11.48 14.93 4.51
CA CYS A 118 -11.96 15.72 5.65
C CYS A 118 -11.01 16.88 5.98
N ARG A 119 -9.70 16.65 6.02
CA ARG A 119 -8.68 17.71 6.21
C ARG A 119 -8.73 18.78 5.12
N ALA A 120 -9.09 18.41 3.90
CA ALA A 120 -9.27 19.34 2.79
C ALA A 120 -10.63 20.06 2.81
N GLU A 121 -11.45 19.89 3.87
CA GLU A 121 -12.82 20.40 3.97
C GLU A 121 -13.75 19.88 2.85
N GLN A 122 -13.44 18.69 2.32
CA GLN A 122 -14.19 17.99 1.25
C GLN A 122 -14.71 16.64 1.73
N ALA A 123 -15.17 16.56 2.98
CA ALA A 123 -15.63 15.33 3.60
C ALA A 123 -16.59 14.54 2.68
N PRO A 124 -16.37 13.22 2.51
CA PRO A 124 -17.25 12.42 1.68
C PRO A 124 -18.63 12.27 2.36
N PRO A 125 -19.66 11.82 1.63
CA PRO A 125 -20.98 11.55 2.22
C PRO A 125 -20.89 10.58 3.40
N ALA A 126 -21.74 10.77 4.43
CA ALA A 126 -21.73 9.96 5.66
C ALA A 126 -21.71 8.45 5.40
N ARG A 127 -22.51 7.96 4.43
CA ARG A 127 -22.53 6.54 4.03
C ARG A 127 -21.17 5.97 3.59
N VAL A 128 -20.28 6.82 3.05
CA VAL A 128 -18.92 6.42 2.63
C VAL A 128 -18.00 6.34 3.85
N ILE A 129 -18.16 7.24 4.82
CA ILE A 129 -17.46 7.19 6.11
C ILE A 129 -17.88 5.94 6.88
N GLU A 130 -19.18 5.68 6.98
CA GLU A 130 -19.74 4.48 7.63
C GLU A 130 -19.22 3.18 6.97
N ALA A 131 -19.17 3.14 5.64
CA ALA A 131 -18.61 2.01 4.89
C ALA A 131 -17.11 1.81 5.18
N ALA A 132 -16.33 2.89 5.23
CA ALA A 132 -14.92 2.85 5.58
C ALA A 132 -14.70 2.38 7.03
N GLU A 133 -15.49 2.86 7.98
CA GLU A 133 -15.45 2.40 9.38
C GLU A 133 -15.78 0.90 9.48
N ALA A 134 -16.82 0.45 8.80
CA ALA A 134 -17.19 -0.98 8.77
C ALA A 134 -16.05 -1.85 8.21
N GLY A 135 -15.34 -1.38 7.18
CA GLY A 135 -14.18 -2.08 6.63
C GLY A 135 -13.00 -2.18 7.60
N LEU A 136 -12.70 -1.11 8.33
CA LEU A 136 -11.66 -1.16 9.37
C LEU A 136 -12.07 -2.08 10.53
N TRP A 137 -13.33 -2.01 10.96
CA TRP A 137 -13.83 -2.88 12.02
C TRP A 137 -13.83 -4.35 11.64
N PHE A 138 -14.12 -4.70 10.39
CA PHE A 138 -13.93 -6.06 9.89
C PHE A 138 -12.50 -6.56 10.11
N LEU A 139 -11.49 -5.75 9.74
CA LEU A 139 -10.09 -6.11 9.93
C LEU A 139 -9.69 -6.18 11.40
N LEU A 140 -10.27 -5.33 12.24
CA LEU A 140 -9.94 -5.28 13.66
C LEU A 140 -10.60 -6.39 14.48
N ASN A 141 -11.84 -6.77 14.14
CA ASN A 141 -12.67 -7.69 14.95
C ASN A 141 -12.83 -9.08 14.33
N ASP A 142 -13.12 -9.15 13.03
CA ASP A 142 -13.53 -10.39 12.38
C ASP A 142 -12.35 -11.15 11.76
N ARG A 143 -11.34 -10.41 11.29
CA ARG A 143 -10.15 -11.02 10.69
C ARG A 143 -9.32 -11.74 11.76
N ARG A 144 -8.91 -12.98 11.48
CA ARG A 144 -8.19 -13.81 12.46
C ARG A 144 -6.86 -13.16 12.84
N ARG A 145 -6.54 -13.22 14.13
CA ARG A 145 -5.26 -12.74 14.70
C ARG A 145 -4.40 -13.90 15.16
N ASP A 146 -3.09 -13.68 15.20
CA ASP A 146 -2.16 -14.60 15.83
C ASP A 146 -2.05 -14.38 17.35
N ALA A 147 -1.19 -15.17 18.01
CA ALA A 147 -0.94 -15.04 19.44
C ALA A 147 -0.19 -13.76 19.83
N ALA A 148 0.46 -13.08 18.88
CA ALA A 148 1.07 -11.76 19.10
C ALA A 148 0.04 -10.62 18.99
N GLY A 149 -1.19 -10.92 18.56
CA GLY A 149 -2.27 -9.96 18.38
C GLY A 149 -2.30 -9.30 17.00
N LEU A 150 -1.42 -9.70 16.06
CA LEU A 150 -1.42 -9.16 14.69
C LEU A 150 -2.51 -9.83 13.85
N VAL A 151 -3.17 -9.04 13.01
CA VAL A 151 -4.11 -9.51 11.99
C VAL A 151 -3.35 -10.35 10.96
N LEU A 152 -3.90 -11.52 10.64
CA LEU A 152 -3.31 -12.45 9.69
C LEU A 152 -3.72 -12.12 8.25
N LEU A 153 -2.73 -12.15 7.35
CA LEU A 153 -2.98 -12.29 5.92
C LEU A 153 -3.60 -13.67 5.65
N ALA A 154 -4.49 -13.73 4.67
CA ALA A 154 -5.07 -14.94 4.11
C ALA A 154 -4.44 -15.25 2.75
N HIS A 155 -3.73 -14.29 2.15
CA HIS A 155 -3.00 -14.49 0.91
C HIS A 155 -1.90 -13.43 0.72
N PRO A 156 -0.77 -13.73 0.04
CA PRO A 156 0.25 -12.74 -0.31
C PRO A 156 -0.28 -11.47 -0.97
N TRP A 157 -1.27 -11.61 -1.86
CA TRP A 157 -1.92 -10.49 -2.57
C TRP A 157 -2.56 -9.45 -1.66
N GLU A 158 -2.98 -9.82 -0.45
CA GLU A 158 -3.58 -8.88 0.48
C GLU A 158 -2.55 -7.91 1.07
N SER A 159 -1.26 -8.23 1.00
CA SER A 159 -0.20 -7.29 1.40
C SER A 159 0.01 -6.16 0.37
N GLY A 160 -0.46 -6.36 -0.87
CA GLY A 160 -0.10 -5.52 -2.01
C GLY A 160 1.30 -5.80 -2.57
N ALA A 161 2.09 -6.71 -1.96
CA ALA A 161 3.46 -7.03 -2.34
C ALA A 161 3.61 -8.50 -2.81
N ASP A 162 2.97 -8.82 -3.92
CA ASP A 162 2.72 -10.18 -4.43
C ASP A 162 3.86 -11.20 -4.38
N ASN A 163 5.08 -10.80 -4.79
CA ASN A 163 6.25 -11.67 -4.84
C ASN A 163 7.38 -11.15 -3.94
N SER A 164 7.02 -10.39 -2.90
CA SER A 164 7.95 -9.96 -1.87
C SER A 164 8.73 -11.17 -1.37
N PRO A 165 10.05 -11.03 -1.16
CA PRO A 165 10.86 -12.11 -0.62
C PRO A 165 10.41 -12.56 0.78
N ARG A 166 9.55 -11.78 1.47
CA ARG A 166 8.97 -12.16 2.75
C ARG A 166 8.10 -13.43 2.68
N TRP A 167 7.66 -13.81 1.49
CA TRP A 167 6.81 -14.98 1.26
C TRP A 167 7.60 -16.22 0.80
N ASP A 168 8.92 -16.14 0.66
CA ASP A 168 9.73 -17.20 0.00
C ASP A 168 9.64 -18.57 0.68
N ASP A 169 9.48 -18.62 2.01
CA ASP A 169 9.32 -19.88 2.76
C ASP A 169 8.01 -20.62 2.43
N PHE A 170 7.03 -19.93 1.84
CA PHE A 170 5.78 -20.54 1.39
C PHE A 170 5.86 -21.09 -0.03
N CYS A 171 6.98 -20.91 -0.74
CA CYS A 171 7.21 -21.49 -2.07
C CYS A 171 7.93 -22.85 -1.92
N PRO A 172 7.28 -24.00 -2.20
CA PRO A 172 7.90 -25.30 -2.04
C PRO A 172 9.19 -25.43 -2.87
N GLY A 173 10.31 -25.74 -2.22
CA GLY A 173 11.61 -25.87 -2.90
C GLY A 173 12.38 -24.55 -3.08
N GLY A 174 11.86 -23.44 -2.53
CA GLY A 174 12.44 -22.10 -2.65
C GLY A 174 11.81 -21.30 -3.77
N PHE A 175 12.02 -19.98 -3.74
CA PHE A 175 11.39 -19.07 -4.70
C PHE A 175 11.87 -19.31 -6.13
N ALA A 176 10.92 -19.56 -7.03
CA ALA A 176 11.07 -19.45 -8.47
C ALA A 176 9.77 -18.87 -9.04
N GLU A 177 9.87 -17.88 -9.93
CA GLU A 177 8.71 -17.07 -10.34
C GLU A 177 7.51 -17.89 -10.83
N ASN A 178 7.74 -18.84 -11.75
CA ASN A 178 6.66 -19.70 -12.25
C ASN A 178 6.04 -20.58 -11.16
N GLN A 179 6.86 -21.12 -10.25
CA GLN A 179 6.37 -21.93 -9.14
C GLN A 179 5.58 -21.07 -8.14
N TRP A 180 6.02 -19.83 -7.91
CA TRP A 180 5.31 -18.90 -7.03
C TRP A 180 3.97 -18.46 -7.61
N VAL A 181 3.85 -18.32 -8.93
CA VAL A 181 2.55 -18.07 -9.59
C VAL A 181 1.59 -19.22 -9.33
N ASP A 182 2.03 -20.46 -9.52
CA ASP A 182 1.20 -21.65 -9.27
C ASP A 182 0.83 -21.78 -7.80
N GLU A 183 1.78 -21.54 -6.90
CA GLU A 183 1.56 -21.65 -5.46
C GLU A 183 0.60 -20.57 -4.93
N LYS A 184 0.71 -19.32 -5.40
CA LYS A 184 -0.30 -18.29 -5.08
C LYS A 184 -1.70 -18.72 -5.53
N ASN A 185 -1.86 -19.22 -6.74
CA ASN A 185 -3.17 -19.69 -7.21
C ASN A 185 -3.71 -20.84 -6.34
N ARG A 186 -2.83 -21.76 -5.89
CA ARG A 186 -3.19 -22.83 -4.97
C ARG A 186 -3.63 -22.30 -3.62
N LEU A 187 -2.93 -21.31 -3.05
CA LEU A 187 -3.26 -20.70 -1.76
C LEU A 187 -4.64 -20.04 -1.73
N VAL A 188 -5.19 -19.61 -2.88
CA VAL A 188 -6.59 -19.13 -2.95
C VAL A 188 -7.59 -20.23 -2.53
N SER A 189 -7.30 -21.49 -2.86
CA SER A 189 -8.18 -22.64 -2.56
C SER A 189 -8.19 -23.02 -1.07
N THR A 190 -7.21 -22.54 -0.31
CA THR A 190 -7.05 -22.86 1.12
C THR A 190 -7.59 -21.74 2.02
N VAL A 191 -8.07 -20.62 1.46
CA VAL A 191 -8.63 -19.50 2.21
C VAL A 191 -9.89 -19.94 2.96
N GLU A 192 -9.89 -19.75 4.28
CA GLU A 192 -11.08 -19.92 5.12
C GLU A 192 -11.96 -18.68 5.00
N ARG A 193 -13.24 -18.89 4.68
CA ARG A 193 -14.22 -17.82 4.42
C ARG A 193 -15.32 -17.78 5.45
N GLY A 194 -15.78 -16.56 5.75
CA GLY A 194 -16.94 -16.30 6.57
C GLY A 194 -18.26 -16.58 5.86
N PRO A 195 -19.41 -16.42 6.55
CA PRO A 195 -20.73 -16.73 6.02
C PRO A 195 -21.12 -15.95 4.76
N ASP A 196 -20.61 -14.74 4.57
CA ASP A 196 -20.85 -13.89 3.41
C ASP A 196 -19.74 -13.98 2.34
N GLY A 197 -18.75 -14.86 2.53
CA GLY A 197 -17.63 -15.10 1.61
C GLY A 197 -16.35 -14.33 1.93
N ALA A 198 -16.36 -13.45 2.94
CA ALA A 198 -15.18 -12.69 3.37
C ALA A 198 -14.02 -13.62 3.76
N ALA A 199 -12.80 -13.32 3.31
CA ALA A 199 -11.61 -14.07 3.74
C ALA A 199 -11.30 -13.78 5.21
N LEU A 200 -11.29 -14.81 6.05
CA LEU A 200 -11.04 -14.69 7.49
C LEU A 200 -9.62 -15.12 7.90
N ALA A 201 -9.07 -16.14 7.23
CA ALA A 201 -7.74 -16.69 7.51
C ALA A 201 -7.27 -17.59 6.35
N ASN A 202 -6.03 -18.04 6.41
CA ASN A 202 -5.53 -19.14 5.58
C ASN A 202 -4.59 -20.03 6.40
N PRO A 203 -4.94 -21.30 6.66
CA PRO A 203 -4.12 -22.21 7.46
C PRO A 203 -2.80 -22.58 6.78
N GLU A 204 -2.67 -22.39 5.46
CA GLU A 204 -1.44 -22.65 4.70
C GLU A 204 -0.61 -21.39 4.45
N PHE A 205 -1.12 -20.22 4.84
CA PHE A 205 -0.42 -18.94 4.76
C PHE A 205 -0.61 -18.15 6.06
N VAL A 206 -0.04 -18.65 7.15
CA VAL A 206 -0.16 -18.03 8.48
C VAL A 206 0.91 -16.95 8.63
N VAL A 207 0.56 -15.70 8.31
CA VAL A 207 1.46 -14.55 8.36
C VAL A 207 0.79 -13.34 9.00
N GLY A 208 1.33 -12.88 10.12
CA GLY A 208 1.00 -11.56 10.66
C GLY A 208 1.98 -10.53 10.10
N SER A 209 1.65 -9.95 8.94
CA SER A 209 2.57 -9.03 8.28
C SER A 209 2.66 -7.71 9.02
N VAL A 210 3.87 -7.28 9.37
CA VAL A 210 4.09 -6.00 10.07
C VAL A 210 3.70 -4.80 9.21
N GLY A 211 3.92 -4.89 7.90
CA GLY A 211 3.54 -3.84 6.94
C GLY A 211 2.03 -3.68 6.83
N PHE A 212 1.30 -4.79 6.65
CA PHE A 212 -0.16 -4.76 6.57
C PHE A 212 -0.78 -4.26 7.88
N ASN A 213 -0.32 -4.77 9.03
CA ASN A 213 -0.83 -4.36 10.33
C ASN A 213 -0.52 -2.90 10.66
N ALA A 214 0.64 -2.38 10.25
CA ALA A 214 0.94 -0.95 10.37
C ALA A 214 -0.04 -0.11 9.55
N LEU A 215 -0.40 -0.54 8.34
CA LEU A 215 -1.40 0.15 7.53
C LEU A 215 -2.80 0.05 8.13
N VAL A 216 -3.20 -1.09 8.72
CA VAL A 216 -4.47 -1.18 9.47
C VAL A 216 -4.49 -0.19 10.63
N ALA A 217 -3.46 -0.19 11.48
CA ALA A 217 -3.37 0.70 12.64
C ALA A 217 -3.32 2.18 12.24
N PHE A 218 -2.56 2.52 11.19
CA PHE A 218 -2.47 3.87 10.66
C PHE A 218 -3.83 4.39 10.18
N ASN A 219 -4.51 3.60 9.35
CA ASN A 219 -5.82 3.98 8.81
C ASN A 219 -6.92 4.01 9.88
N ALA A 220 -6.85 3.12 10.88
CA ALA A 220 -7.76 3.13 12.02
C ALA A 220 -7.57 4.38 12.91
N ARG A 221 -6.33 4.80 13.16
CA ARG A 221 -6.06 6.07 13.87
C ARG A 221 -6.56 7.27 13.08
N GLU A 222 -6.25 7.35 11.79
CA GLU A 222 -6.73 8.42 10.92
C GLU A 222 -8.26 8.49 10.93
N MET A 223 -8.95 7.35 10.77
CA MET A 223 -10.40 7.29 10.80
C MET A 223 -10.98 7.71 12.16
N ALA A 224 -10.40 7.25 13.26
CA ALA A 224 -10.84 7.64 14.60
C ALA A 224 -10.74 9.16 14.84
N THR A 225 -9.79 9.86 14.22
CA THR A 225 -9.74 11.34 14.29
C THR A 225 -10.88 12.02 13.53
N VAL A 226 -11.42 11.36 12.49
CA VAL A 226 -12.57 11.86 11.71
C VAL A 226 -13.88 11.60 12.42
N THR A 227 -14.05 10.40 12.99
CA THR A 227 -15.35 9.94 13.51
C THR A 227 -15.49 10.13 15.02
N GLY A 228 -14.37 10.28 15.73
CA GLY A 228 -14.32 10.33 17.18
C GLY A 228 -14.46 8.95 17.85
N ASP A 229 -14.31 7.85 17.10
CA ASP A 229 -14.37 6.49 17.64
C ASP A 229 -13.13 6.15 18.48
N GLU A 230 -13.21 6.43 19.78
CA GLU A 230 -12.15 6.11 20.75
C GLU A 230 -11.85 4.61 20.84
N SER A 231 -12.84 3.75 20.56
CA SER A 231 -12.64 2.29 20.61
C SER A 231 -11.82 1.78 19.42
N MET A 232 -11.99 2.39 18.24
CA MET A 232 -11.15 2.14 17.08
C MET A 232 -9.72 2.63 17.32
N ALA A 233 -9.55 3.80 17.95
CA ALA A 233 -8.24 4.32 18.33
C ALA A 233 -7.52 3.36 19.30
N GLU A 234 -8.23 2.82 20.29
CA GLU A 234 -7.68 1.85 21.23
C GLU A 234 -7.30 0.51 20.57
N ALA A 235 -8.16 -0.01 19.69
CA ALA A 235 -7.85 -1.22 18.92
C ALA A 235 -6.62 -1.02 18.00
N ALA A 236 -6.46 0.17 17.42
CA ALA A 236 -5.26 0.54 16.67
C ALA A 236 -4.03 0.59 17.59
N ASN A 237 -4.12 1.17 18.78
CA ASN A 237 -3.01 1.23 19.74
C ASN A 237 -2.54 -0.16 20.18
N GLN A 238 -3.46 -1.12 20.32
CA GLN A 238 -3.10 -2.51 20.63
C GLN A 238 -2.30 -3.16 19.49
N LEU A 239 -2.66 -2.89 18.23
CA LEU A 239 -1.86 -3.31 17.08
C LEU A 239 -0.47 -2.66 17.07
N VAL A 240 -0.37 -1.37 17.39
CA VAL A 240 0.93 -0.67 17.48
C VAL A 240 1.81 -1.29 18.57
N ALA A 241 1.25 -1.56 19.74
CA ALA A 241 1.99 -2.21 20.82
C ALA A 241 2.50 -3.60 20.41
N ALA A 242 1.71 -4.38 19.66
CA ALA A 242 2.14 -5.65 19.11
C ALA A 242 3.25 -5.49 18.05
N LEU A 243 3.15 -4.47 17.19
CA LEU A 243 4.16 -4.15 16.17
C LEU A 243 5.50 -3.73 16.78
N ASP A 244 5.50 -2.89 17.82
CA ASP A 244 6.73 -2.41 18.46
C ASP A 244 7.56 -3.59 19.03
N LEU A 245 6.90 -4.65 19.48
CA LEU A 245 7.56 -5.89 19.93
C LEU A 245 8.17 -6.73 18.80
N ARG A 246 8.00 -6.34 17.53
CA ARG A 246 8.55 -7.05 16.35
C ARG A 246 9.82 -6.42 15.78
N TRP A 247 10.27 -5.29 16.34
CA TRP A 247 11.54 -4.71 15.95
C TRP A 247 12.71 -5.63 16.32
N VAL A 248 13.61 -5.85 15.36
CA VAL A 248 14.83 -6.65 15.54
C VAL A 248 16.04 -5.76 15.31
N GLU A 249 16.62 -5.26 16.41
CA GLU A 249 17.73 -4.29 16.41
C GLU A 249 18.91 -4.69 15.49
N PRO A 250 19.43 -5.94 15.51
CA PRO A 250 20.56 -6.29 14.65
C PRO A 250 20.25 -6.28 13.15
N LEU A 251 18.97 -6.36 12.77
CA LEU A 251 18.52 -6.27 11.38
C LEU A 251 18.06 -4.86 11.00
N ALA A 252 17.82 -3.99 11.99
CA ALA A 252 17.20 -2.68 11.82
C ALA A 252 15.91 -2.74 10.98
N THR A 253 15.06 -3.74 11.25
CA THR A 253 13.74 -3.91 10.62
C THR A 253 12.75 -4.54 11.60
N TRP A 254 11.46 -4.40 11.30
CA TRP A 254 10.41 -5.25 11.89
C TRP A 254 10.33 -6.59 11.16
N VAL A 255 9.98 -7.63 11.91
CA VAL A 255 9.88 -9.01 11.42
C VAL A 255 8.43 -9.50 11.48
N ASP A 256 7.96 -10.10 10.39
CA ASP A 256 6.62 -10.70 10.31
C ASP A 256 6.46 -11.84 11.32
N THR A 257 5.25 -12.03 11.85
CA THR A 257 4.92 -13.19 12.69
C THR A 257 4.34 -14.33 11.87
N GLY A 258 4.22 -15.51 12.50
CA GLY A 258 3.63 -16.69 11.88
C GLY A 258 4.69 -17.68 11.39
N ALA A 259 4.37 -18.44 10.34
CA ALA A 259 5.16 -19.61 9.94
C ALA A 259 6.55 -19.26 9.41
N ALA A 260 6.75 -18.05 8.87
CA ALA A 260 8.02 -17.60 8.28
C ALA A 260 8.87 -16.71 9.20
N VAL A 261 8.53 -16.59 10.50
CA VAL A 261 9.20 -15.68 11.46
C VAL A 261 10.69 -15.96 11.65
N GLU A 262 11.11 -17.21 11.49
CA GLU A 262 12.52 -17.64 11.59
C GLU A 262 13.26 -17.63 10.24
N GLY A 263 12.55 -17.35 9.14
CA GLY A 263 13.09 -17.40 7.78
C GLY A 263 12.74 -16.15 6.97
N SER A 264 11.97 -16.30 5.91
CA SER A 264 11.71 -15.25 4.91
C SER A 264 11.01 -14.02 5.49
N GLY A 265 10.21 -14.17 6.55
CA GLY A 265 9.55 -13.06 7.25
C GLY A 265 10.50 -12.06 7.92
N ARG A 266 11.81 -12.38 7.96
CA ARG A 266 12.89 -11.51 8.45
C ARG A 266 13.55 -10.67 7.35
N CYS A 267 13.21 -10.90 6.08
CA CYS A 267 13.81 -10.19 4.96
C CYS A 267 13.56 -8.67 5.10
N ARG A 268 14.63 -7.88 5.02
CA ARG A 268 14.58 -6.42 5.13
C ARG A 268 14.03 -5.81 3.85
N THR A 269 12.72 -5.61 3.80
CA THR A 269 12.01 -4.95 2.70
C THR A 269 11.52 -3.56 3.13
N ALA A 270 11.25 -2.68 2.18
CA ALA A 270 10.78 -1.33 2.48
C ALA A 270 9.39 -1.33 3.15
N ASP A 271 8.50 -2.24 2.76
CA ASP A 271 7.18 -2.40 3.38
C ASP A 271 7.25 -2.96 4.82
N ALA A 272 8.34 -3.63 5.21
CA ALA A 272 8.59 -4.01 6.60
C ALA A 272 8.91 -2.81 7.51
N LEU A 273 9.24 -1.64 6.94
CA LEU A 273 9.46 -0.40 7.68
C LEU A 273 8.21 0.47 7.82
N LEU A 274 7.05 0.05 7.28
CA LEU A 274 5.79 0.78 7.44
C LEU A 274 5.30 0.96 8.90
N PRO A 275 5.72 0.17 9.91
CA PRO A 275 5.47 0.52 11.31
C PRO A 275 5.99 1.90 11.74
N LEU A 276 6.92 2.51 10.98
CA LEU A 276 7.28 3.93 11.12
C LEU A 276 6.08 4.89 11.04
N LEU A 277 4.96 4.50 10.42
CA LEU A 277 3.75 5.32 10.36
C LEU A 277 3.07 5.47 11.72
N VAL A 278 3.30 4.54 12.65
CA VAL A 278 2.49 4.40 13.87
C VAL A 278 3.30 4.25 15.16
N THR A 279 4.56 3.80 15.09
CA THR A 279 5.43 3.71 16.27
C THR A 279 5.64 5.10 16.88
N GLU A 280 5.81 5.13 18.20
CA GLU A 280 6.17 6.32 18.98
C GLU A 280 7.59 6.21 19.57
N ASP A 281 8.29 5.10 19.33
CA ASP A 281 9.67 4.93 19.78
C ASP A 281 10.64 5.68 18.85
N ALA A 282 11.11 6.82 19.33
CA ALA A 282 12.03 7.69 18.59
C ALA A 282 13.39 7.03 18.29
N SER A 283 13.85 6.09 19.11
CA SER A 283 15.12 5.40 18.90
C SER A 283 15.01 4.38 17.78
N VAL A 284 13.92 3.61 17.76
CA VAL A 284 13.58 2.70 16.66
C VAL A 284 13.34 3.49 15.38
N ALA A 285 12.59 4.59 15.45
CA ALA A 285 12.32 5.46 14.30
C ALA A 285 13.62 6.00 13.68
N ALA A 286 14.55 6.51 14.50
CA ALA A 286 15.84 7.01 14.02
C ALA A 286 16.65 5.94 13.28
N GLN A 287 16.66 4.70 13.77
CA GLN A 287 17.37 3.60 13.12
C GLN A 287 16.75 3.19 11.79
N ALA A 288 15.41 3.10 11.72
CA ALA A 288 14.71 2.78 10.49
C ALA A 288 14.86 3.91 9.44
N LEU A 289 14.80 5.18 9.86
CA LEU A 289 15.05 6.33 8.96
C LEU A 289 16.48 6.31 8.39
N ALA A 290 17.47 5.90 9.17
CA ALA A 290 18.83 5.74 8.69
C ALA A 290 18.91 4.71 7.55
N GLN A 291 18.09 3.65 7.56
CA GLN A 291 18.03 2.67 6.47
C GLN A 291 17.48 3.27 5.17
N LEU A 292 16.46 4.13 5.26
CA LEU A 292 15.75 4.71 4.11
C LEU A 292 16.66 5.57 3.22
N VAL A 293 17.67 6.21 3.80
CA VAL A 293 18.59 7.12 3.08
C VAL A 293 20.00 6.56 2.89
N ASN A 294 20.32 5.42 3.51
CA ASN A 294 21.64 4.81 3.40
C ASN A 294 21.78 4.10 2.03
N PRO A 295 22.74 4.49 1.17
CA PRO A 295 22.92 3.91 -0.15
C PRO A 295 23.35 2.43 -0.14
N MET A 296 23.83 1.92 0.99
CA MET A 296 24.14 0.49 1.19
C MET A 296 22.98 -0.31 1.77
N ALA A 297 21.87 0.37 2.10
CA ALA A 297 20.63 -0.22 2.56
C ALA A 297 19.53 -0.02 1.51
N LEU A 298 18.63 0.95 1.71
CA LEU A 298 17.49 1.22 0.82
C LEU A 298 17.67 2.50 -0.02
N GLY A 299 18.55 3.41 0.37
CA GLY A 299 18.73 4.69 -0.34
C GLY A 299 19.20 4.51 -1.79
N SER A 300 18.62 5.27 -2.71
CA SER A 300 19.12 5.41 -4.07
C SER A 300 18.76 6.76 -4.70
N GLU A 301 19.36 7.06 -5.85
CA GLU A 301 19.22 8.31 -6.59
C GLU A 301 17.78 8.56 -7.06
N PHE A 302 17.10 7.52 -7.53
CA PHE A 302 15.74 7.63 -8.08
C PHE A 302 14.67 7.18 -7.08
N GLY A 303 14.98 7.08 -5.79
CA GLY A 303 14.03 6.70 -4.74
C GLY A 303 14.53 5.53 -3.90
N LEU A 304 13.72 5.11 -2.93
CA LEU A 304 14.11 4.03 -2.01
C LEU A 304 13.85 2.65 -2.61
N CYS A 305 14.84 1.77 -2.53
CA CYS A 305 14.77 0.38 -2.99
C CYS A 305 13.68 -0.38 -2.23
N GLY A 306 12.97 -1.28 -2.91
CA GLY A 306 11.95 -2.12 -2.28
C GLY A 306 12.54 -3.19 -1.33
N VAL A 307 13.80 -3.54 -1.51
CA VAL A 307 14.53 -4.53 -0.69
C VAL A 307 15.91 -3.99 -0.33
N HIS A 308 16.36 -4.27 0.90
CA HIS A 308 17.67 -3.86 1.38
C HIS A 308 18.77 -4.52 0.54
N ARG A 309 19.72 -3.74 0.00
CA ARG A 309 20.78 -4.21 -0.92
C ARG A 309 21.66 -5.34 -0.37
N GLY A 310 21.81 -5.39 0.95
CA GLY A 310 22.50 -6.47 1.64
C GLY A 310 21.71 -7.79 1.75
N GLU A 311 20.48 -7.88 1.22
CA GLU A 311 19.76 -9.14 1.12
C GLU A 311 20.19 -9.92 -0.13
N PRO A 312 20.39 -11.25 -0.04
CA PRO A 312 20.82 -12.06 -1.19
C PRO A 312 19.78 -12.14 -2.31
N VAL A 313 18.52 -11.81 -1.99
CA VAL A 313 17.38 -11.80 -2.91
C VAL A 313 17.15 -10.44 -3.57
N PHE A 314 17.98 -9.43 -3.28
CA PHE A 314 17.87 -8.11 -3.89
C PHE A 314 18.10 -8.19 -5.40
N ASP A 315 17.07 -7.82 -6.16
CA ASP A 315 17.12 -7.65 -7.60
C ASP A 315 16.42 -6.33 -7.96
N PRO A 316 17.15 -5.31 -8.43
CA PRO A 316 16.61 -3.97 -8.68
C PRO A 316 15.65 -3.89 -9.87
N ALA A 317 15.48 -4.97 -10.64
CA ALA A 317 14.57 -5.03 -11.79
C ALA A 317 13.39 -5.99 -11.60
N ALA A 318 13.39 -6.81 -10.54
CA ALA A 318 12.37 -7.83 -10.33
C ALA A 318 11.27 -7.38 -9.36
N TYR A 319 10.17 -6.84 -9.90
CA TYR A 319 8.89 -6.59 -9.22
C TYR A 319 9.02 -6.16 -7.73
N TRP A 320 8.62 -6.96 -6.74
CA TRP A 320 8.72 -6.63 -5.30
C TRP A 320 10.06 -7.01 -4.64
N ARG A 321 11.12 -7.26 -5.43
CA ARG A 321 12.43 -7.75 -4.95
C ARG A 321 13.55 -6.73 -4.98
N GLY A 322 13.26 -5.47 -5.27
CA GLY A 322 14.27 -4.41 -5.28
C GLY A 322 13.86 -3.09 -5.91
N PRO A 323 13.02 -3.04 -6.97
CA PRO A 323 12.56 -1.79 -7.56
C PRO A 323 11.95 -0.79 -6.56
N VAL A 324 11.92 0.47 -6.97
CA VAL A 324 11.23 1.55 -6.25
C VAL A 324 9.75 1.53 -6.61
N TRP A 325 8.88 1.68 -5.60
CA TRP A 325 7.43 1.71 -5.75
C TRP A 325 6.84 3.04 -5.24
N PRO A 326 6.08 3.80 -6.04
CA PRO A 326 5.53 5.11 -5.67
C PRO A 326 4.80 5.15 -4.34
N GLN A 327 3.96 4.16 -4.08
CA GLN A 327 3.11 4.08 -2.91
C GLN A 327 3.90 3.80 -1.63
N LEU A 328 4.92 2.93 -1.68
CA LEU A 328 5.81 2.75 -0.53
C LEU A 328 6.65 3.99 -0.30
N ALA A 329 7.13 4.64 -1.36
CA ALA A 329 7.87 5.88 -1.26
C ALA A 329 7.05 7.01 -0.63
N TYR A 330 5.78 7.15 -1.04
CA TYR A 330 4.84 8.09 -0.42
C TYR A 330 4.62 7.79 1.06
N LEU A 331 4.28 6.54 1.40
CA LEU A 331 3.98 6.13 2.78
C LEU A 331 5.20 6.30 3.70
N LEU A 332 6.40 5.95 3.25
CA LEU A 332 7.63 6.10 4.03
C LEU A 332 8.09 7.56 4.11
N THR A 333 7.76 8.40 3.12
CA THR A 333 7.95 9.86 3.21
C THR A 333 7.02 10.45 4.26
N LEU A 334 5.75 10.03 4.29
CA LEU A 334 4.78 10.41 5.33
C LEU A 334 5.21 9.94 6.71
N ALA A 335 5.74 8.72 6.82
CA ALA A 335 6.27 8.21 8.07
C ALA A 335 7.50 9.02 8.53
N ALA A 336 8.40 9.37 7.60
CA ALA A 336 9.59 10.15 7.89
C ALA A 336 9.28 11.58 8.35
N SER A 337 8.23 12.22 7.82
CA SER A 337 7.90 13.61 8.20
C SER A 337 7.52 13.76 9.67
N ARG A 338 7.06 12.68 10.32
CA ARG A 338 6.79 12.64 11.77
C ARG A 338 8.04 12.85 12.63
N PHE A 339 9.23 12.55 12.09
CA PHE A 339 10.47 12.47 12.88
C PHE A 339 11.61 13.32 12.31
N ASP A 340 11.75 13.39 10.98
CA ASP A 340 12.82 14.13 10.30
C ASP A 340 12.33 14.65 8.93
N ALA A 341 12.00 15.95 8.90
CA ALA A 341 11.55 16.64 7.69
C ALA A 341 12.60 16.68 6.57
N LEU A 342 13.89 16.63 6.89
CA LEU A 342 14.95 16.61 5.87
C LEU A 342 15.04 15.23 5.21
N VAL A 343 14.88 14.15 5.97
CA VAL A 343 14.77 12.80 5.41
C VAL A 343 13.54 12.71 4.52
N ALA A 344 12.37 13.16 4.98
CA ALA A 344 11.15 13.18 4.17
C ALA A 344 11.35 13.96 2.86
N GLN A 345 11.91 15.17 2.92
CA GLN A 345 12.19 15.96 1.72
C GLN A 345 13.13 15.24 0.74
N ARG A 346 14.16 14.56 1.23
CA ARG A 346 15.08 13.78 0.38
C ARG A 346 14.37 12.64 -0.33
N LEU A 347 13.51 11.90 0.38
CA LEU A 347 12.72 10.82 -0.19
C LEU A 347 11.76 11.34 -1.25
N GLN A 348 11.07 12.46 -0.99
CA GLN A 348 10.16 13.08 -1.95
C GLN A 348 10.89 13.52 -3.23
N VAL A 349 12.05 14.17 -3.10
CA VAL A 349 12.86 14.61 -4.25
C VAL A 349 13.37 13.42 -5.08
N ALA A 350 13.89 12.38 -4.43
CA ALA A 350 14.39 11.19 -5.12
C ALA A 350 13.26 10.44 -5.84
N THR A 351 12.11 10.28 -5.18
CA THR A 351 10.91 9.65 -5.77
C THR A 351 10.41 10.44 -6.97
N ARG A 352 10.35 11.77 -6.85
CA ARG A 352 9.93 12.63 -7.96
C ARG A 352 10.84 12.48 -9.18
N ARG A 353 12.16 12.45 -8.96
CA ARG A 353 13.14 12.18 -10.02
C ARG A 353 12.91 10.81 -10.67
N GLY A 354 12.63 9.78 -9.87
CA GLY A 354 12.32 8.44 -10.36
C GLY A 354 11.07 8.36 -11.22
N VAL A 355 9.98 9.00 -10.79
CA VAL A 355 8.73 9.05 -11.55
C VAL A 355 8.90 9.78 -12.89
N GLU A 356 9.64 10.90 -12.90
CA GLU A 356 9.95 11.64 -14.13
C GLU A 356 10.85 10.85 -15.08
N CYS A 357 11.90 10.22 -14.56
CA CYS A 357 12.84 9.44 -15.37
C CYS A 357 12.21 8.17 -15.95
N SER A 358 11.34 7.51 -15.19
CA SER A 358 10.69 6.26 -15.58
C SER A 358 9.53 6.44 -16.57
N GLY A 359 9.04 7.67 -16.76
CA GLY A 359 7.88 7.95 -17.62
C GLY A 359 6.54 7.57 -16.97
N LEU A 360 6.39 7.81 -15.67
CA LEU A 360 5.19 7.45 -14.88
C LEU A 360 4.97 5.92 -14.78
N ALA A 361 6.04 5.15 -14.59
CA ALA A 361 5.97 3.70 -14.53
C ALA A 361 5.33 3.17 -13.23
N GLU A 362 4.89 1.91 -13.27
CA GLU A 362 4.39 1.16 -12.11
C GLU A 362 5.44 1.08 -11.00
N TYR A 363 6.67 0.74 -11.38
CA TYR A 363 7.87 0.76 -10.54
C TYR A 363 9.09 1.01 -11.43
N TRP A 364 10.24 1.31 -10.83
CA TRP A 364 11.46 1.56 -11.61
C TRP A 364 12.72 1.08 -10.91
N HIS A 365 13.77 0.91 -11.71
CA HIS A 365 15.08 0.57 -11.22
C HIS A 365 15.65 1.70 -10.35
N PRO A 366 16.06 1.44 -9.08
CA PRO A 366 16.47 2.48 -8.13
C PRO A 366 17.66 3.32 -8.60
N ASP A 367 18.64 2.70 -9.27
CA ASP A 367 19.89 3.38 -9.65
C ASP A 367 19.87 4.03 -11.05
N SER A 368 19.07 3.53 -11.99
CA SER A 368 19.05 4.02 -13.38
C SER A 368 17.81 4.84 -13.71
N GLY A 369 16.76 4.77 -12.88
CA GLY A 369 15.46 5.37 -13.15
C GLY A 369 14.68 4.70 -14.28
N GLN A 370 15.17 3.59 -14.84
CA GLN A 370 14.48 2.86 -15.91
C GLN A 370 13.11 2.37 -15.44
N GLY A 371 12.05 2.82 -16.12
CA GLY A 371 10.69 2.37 -15.87
C GLY A 371 10.48 0.88 -16.20
N LEU A 372 9.71 0.22 -15.35
CA LEU A 372 9.38 -1.21 -15.42
C LEU A 372 7.88 -1.40 -15.16
N GLY A 373 7.38 -2.61 -15.45
CA GLY A 373 5.95 -2.91 -15.29
C GLY A 373 5.07 -2.13 -16.27
N ALA A 374 3.86 -1.78 -15.85
CA ALA A 374 2.93 -0.99 -16.64
C ALA A 374 3.38 0.48 -16.77
N ILE A 375 3.34 1.02 -17.98
CA ILE A 375 3.69 2.42 -18.26
C ILE A 375 2.66 3.02 -19.23
N PRO A 376 1.94 4.10 -18.85
CA PRO A 376 1.93 4.71 -17.52
C PRO A 376 1.13 3.88 -16.50
N GLN A 377 1.42 4.06 -15.20
CA GLN A 377 0.64 3.55 -14.07
C GLN A 377 0.19 4.72 -13.18
N SER A 378 -1.11 4.80 -12.96
CA SER A 378 -1.80 5.90 -12.26
C SER A 378 -1.19 6.31 -10.90
N TRP A 379 -0.77 5.37 -10.06
CA TRP A 379 -0.22 5.68 -8.73
C TRP A 379 1.14 6.40 -8.76
N ALA A 380 1.78 6.51 -9.92
CA ALA A 380 2.97 7.32 -10.11
C ALA A 380 2.64 8.80 -9.83
N GLY A 381 1.36 9.17 -9.99
CA GLY A 381 0.83 10.45 -9.58
C GLY A 381 0.98 10.77 -8.10
N LEU A 382 1.25 9.80 -7.21
CA LEU A 382 1.54 10.05 -5.80
C LEU A 382 2.74 10.99 -5.60
N ALA A 383 3.65 11.09 -6.58
CA ALA A 383 4.73 12.07 -6.55
C ALA A 383 4.25 13.54 -6.70
N LEU A 384 2.95 13.80 -6.93
CA LEU A 384 2.32 15.11 -6.76
C LEU A 384 1.80 15.37 -5.34
N VAL A 385 1.60 14.33 -4.54
CA VAL A 385 0.98 14.48 -3.22
C VAL A 385 2.04 15.01 -2.26
N GLU A 386 1.86 16.25 -1.83
CA GLU A 386 2.72 16.85 -0.82
C GLU A 386 2.43 16.21 0.55
N VAL A 387 3.50 15.80 1.22
CA VAL A 387 3.46 15.38 2.62
C VAL A 387 3.60 16.65 3.45
N VAL A 388 2.55 17.00 4.20
CA VAL A 388 2.49 18.20 5.04
C VAL A 388 3.00 17.90 6.44
#